data_AF-A0A5B7BXZ3-F1
#
_entry.id   AF-A0A5B7BXZ3-F1
#
_cell.length_a   1.000
_cell.length_b   1.000
_cell.length_c   1.000
_cell.angle_alpha   90.00
_cell.angle_beta   90.00
_cell.angle_gamma   90.00
#
_symmetry.space_group_name_H-M   'P 1'
#
loop_
_entity.id
_entity.type
_entity.pdbx_description
1 polymer ?
#
loop_
_entity_poly.entity_id
_entity_poly.type
_entity_poly.pdbx_seq_one_letter_code
_entity_poly.pdbx_strand_id
1 'polypeptide(L)'
;IRPTLSASGDSGMPEVVTDPQGEVSTIFQNLGVCVVQQCAKIRQQVSTAVSYDKSIKAIRVKVPDSEEEFLLHPATVRRNDRSAQSVDEWTGEQKLQYTDVPEDIEPEEIRPMGNYAVSITWPDGFSQIAPYDQLQTMERLVDVPRPIPAKA
;
A
#
# COMPACT_ATOMS: atom_id res chain seq x y z
N ILE A 1 33.51 -22.45 -4.05
CA ILE A 1 33.38 -20.97 -4.12
C ILE A 1 34.18 -20.51 -5.35
N ARG A 2 33.63 -19.62 -6.19
CA ARG A 2 34.34 -19.10 -7.37
C ARG A 2 35.58 -18.30 -6.90
N PRO A 3 36.81 -18.59 -7.37
CA PRO A 3 38.03 -17.90 -6.92
C PRO A 3 38.00 -16.40 -7.18
N THR A 4 37.40 -15.97 -8.30
CA THR A 4 37.24 -14.56 -8.68
C THR A 4 36.35 -13.81 -7.68
N LEU A 5 35.26 -14.44 -7.24
CA LEU A 5 34.35 -13.88 -6.24
C LEU A 5 35.04 -13.67 -4.89
N SER A 6 35.88 -14.61 -4.46
CA SER A 6 36.67 -14.46 -3.22
C SER A 6 37.69 -13.33 -3.34
N ALA A 7 38.42 -13.26 -4.46
CA ALA A 7 39.39 -12.19 -4.71
C ALA A 7 38.73 -10.80 -4.80
N SER A 8 37.53 -10.70 -5.36
CA SER A 8 36.74 -9.47 -5.36
C SER A 8 36.34 -9.02 -3.95
N GLY A 9 36.06 -9.97 -3.05
CA GLY A 9 35.81 -9.69 -1.64
C GLY A 9 37.04 -9.13 -0.93
N ASP A 10 38.21 -9.76 -1.14
CA ASP A 10 39.47 -9.36 -0.50
C ASP A 10 40.00 -8.02 -1.02
N SER A 11 39.82 -7.73 -2.31
CA SER A 11 40.26 -6.47 -2.94
C SER A 11 39.27 -5.31 -2.76
N GLY A 12 38.03 -5.60 -2.33
CA GLY A 12 36.94 -4.62 -2.27
C GLY A 12 36.48 -4.13 -3.65
N MET A 13 36.94 -4.75 -4.74
CA MET A 13 36.51 -4.43 -6.10
C MET A 13 35.52 -5.48 -6.60
N PRO A 14 34.23 -5.11 -6.77
CA PRO A 14 33.22 -6.05 -7.24
C PRO A 14 33.56 -6.62 -8.62
N GLU A 15 33.23 -7.89 -8.84
CA GLU A 15 33.50 -8.58 -10.11
C GLU A 15 32.89 -7.85 -11.32
N VAL A 16 31.75 -7.18 -11.11
CA VAL A 16 31.08 -6.36 -12.13
C VAL A 16 31.86 -5.12 -12.56
N VAL A 17 32.78 -4.64 -11.72
CA VAL A 17 33.66 -3.51 -12.01
C VAL A 17 34.93 -3.99 -12.69
N THR A 18 35.47 -5.14 -12.25
CA THR A 18 36.68 -5.74 -12.82
C THR A 18 36.47 -6.30 -14.21
N ASP A 19 35.29 -6.86 -14.49
CA ASP A 19 34.91 -7.40 -15.80
C ASP A 19 33.54 -6.89 -16.25
N PRO A 20 33.46 -5.66 -16.80
CA PRO A 20 32.20 -5.05 -17.20
C PRO A 20 31.44 -5.79 -18.32
N GLN A 21 32.10 -6.67 -19.07
CA GLN A 21 31.47 -7.47 -20.14
C GLN A 21 31.27 -8.93 -19.76
N GLY A 22 31.63 -9.30 -18.53
CA GLY A 22 31.44 -10.64 -18.00
C GLY A 22 29.97 -11.04 -17.82
N GLU A 23 29.77 -12.33 -17.60
CA GLU A 23 28.46 -12.93 -17.33
C GLU A 23 27.77 -12.27 -16.12
N VAL A 24 28.51 -12.04 -15.03
CA VAL A 24 27.98 -11.42 -13.80
C VAL A 24 27.52 -9.98 -14.05
N SER A 25 28.30 -9.21 -14.82
CA SER A 25 27.96 -7.84 -15.23
C SER A 25 26.71 -7.80 -16.10
N THR A 26 26.58 -8.74 -17.02
CA THR A 26 25.39 -8.88 -17.87
C THR A 26 24.14 -9.18 -17.04
N ILE A 27 24.22 -10.10 -16.09
CA ILE A 27 23.10 -10.41 -15.17
C ILE A 27 22.73 -9.19 -14.33
N PHE A 28 23.72 -8.49 -13.77
CA PHE A 28 23.51 -7.30 -12.96
C PHE A 28 22.86 -6.15 -13.77
N GLN A 29 23.32 -5.95 -15.01
CA GLN A 29 22.75 -4.95 -15.90
C GLN A 29 21.32 -5.30 -16.30
N ASN A 30 21.02 -6.58 -16.58
CA ASN A 30 19.66 -7.04 -16.85
C ASN A 30 18.73 -6.79 -15.66
N LEU A 31 19.20 -7.00 -14.43
CA LEU A 31 18.45 -6.66 -13.23
C LEU A 31 18.18 -5.15 -13.14
N GLY A 32 19.17 -4.32 -13.44
CA GLY A 32 19.01 -2.87 -13.54
C GLY A 32 17.95 -2.45 -14.58
N VAL A 33 17.99 -3.06 -15.78
CA VAL A 33 16.99 -2.82 -16.83
C VAL A 33 15.59 -3.20 -16.36
N CYS A 34 15.42 -4.36 -15.72
CA CYS A 34 14.14 -4.79 -15.16
C CYS A 34 13.60 -3.78 -14.13
N VAL A 35 14.45 -3.28 -13.22
CA VAL A 35 14.04 -2.28 -12.21
C VAL A 35 13.59 -0.99 -12.87
N VAL A 36 14.34 -0.47 -13.85
CA VAL A 36 13.97 0.74 -14.59
C VAL A 36 12.62 0.59 -15.28
N GLN A 37 12.38 -0.56 -15.94
CA GLN A 37 11.11 -0.85 -16.60
C GLN A 37 9.95 -0.90 -15.61
N GLN A 38 10.12 -1.53 -14.44
CA GLN A 38 9.07 -1.58 -13.43
C GLN A 38 8.79 -0.21 -12.82
N CYS A 39 9.82 0.59 -12.54
CA CYS A 39 9.64 1.98 -12.10
C CYS A 39 8.88 2.83 -13.11
N ALA A 40 9.13 2.64 -14.41
CA ALA A 40 8.41 3.33 -15.48
C ALA A 40 6.93 2.93 -15.54
N LYS A 41 6.63 1.62 -15.42
CA LYS A 41 5.24 1.11 -15.36
C LYS A 41 4.47 1.67 -14.17
N ILE A 42 5.07 1.63 -12.98
CA ILE A 42 4.45 2.15 -11.75
C ILE A 42 4.10 3.63 -11.94
N ARG A 43 5.02 4.47 -12.43
CA ARG A 43 4.76 5.90 -12.66
C ARG A 43 3.56 6.17 -13.58
N GLN A 44 3.26 5.29 -14.52
CA GLN A 44 2.12 5.42 -15.43
C GLN A 44 0.83 4.80 -14.87
N GLN A 45 0.93 3.80 -14.01
CA GLN A 45 -0.21 3.03 -13.46
C GLN A 45 -0.79 3.56 -12.15
N VAL A 46 -0.32 4.69 -11.59
CA VAL A 46 -0.76 5.21 -10.27
C VAL A 46 -2.16 5.84 -10.29
N SER A 47 -3.16 5.15 -10.86
CA SER A 47 -4.57 5.48 -10.66
C SER A 47 -5.21 4.50 -9.67
N THR A 48 -4.56 4.32 -8.52
CA THR A 48 -5.24 3.74 -7.36
C THR A 48 -6.05 4.86 -6.69
N ALA A 49 -7.35 4.90 -6.99
CA ALA A 49 -8.25 5.93 -6.50
C ALA A 49 -8.95 5.43 -5.24
N VAL A 50 -8.25 5.49 -4.10
CA VAL A 50 -8.93 5.42 -2.81
C VAL A 50 -9.24 6.84 -2.37
N SER A 51 -10.51 7.13 -2.14
CA SER A 51 -10.97 8.46 -1.75
C SER A 51 -12.10 8.37 -0.74
N TYR A 52 -12.24 9.41 0.07
CA TYR A 52 -13.35 9.52 1.00
C TYR A 52 -14.47 10.38 0.39
N ASP A 53 -15.67 9.81 0.31
CA ASP A 53 -16.86 10.49 -0.18
C ASP A 53 -17.71 10.98 1.00
N LYS A 54 -17.63 12.29 1.26
CA LYS A 54 -18.34 12.95 2.37
C LYS A 54 -19.86 12.89 2.24
N SER A 55 -20.40 12.74 1.02
CA SER A 55 -21.85 12.75 0.79
C SER A 55 -22.53 11.49 1.32
N ILE A 56 -21.82 10.37 1.23
CA ILE A 56 -22.29 9.04 1.61
C ILE A 56 -21.54 8.48 2.82
N LYS A 57 -20.61 9.26 3.38
CA LYS A 57 -19.75 8.89 4.53
C LYS A 57 -19.05 7.53 4.34
N ALA A 58 -18.50 7.31 3.15
CA ALA A 58 -17.87 6.03 2.79
C ALA A 58 -16.50 6.24 2.14
N ILE A 59 -15.60 5.29 2.37
CA ILE A 59 -14.32 5.21 1.65
C ILE A 59 -14.57 4.41 0.38
N ARG A 60 -14.41 5.07 -0.77
CA ARG A 60 -14.42 4.45 -2.09
C ARG A 60 -13.05 3.86 -2.36
N VAL A 61 -13.00 2.57 -2.61
CA VAL A 61 -11.76 1.84 -2.88
C VAL A 61 -11.78 1.35 -4.32
N LYS A 62 -10.78 1.80 -5.10
CA LYS A 62 -10.42 1.21 -6.39
C LYS A 62 -9.00 0.66 -6.32
N VAL A 63 -8.92 -0.67 -6.25
CA VAL A 63 -7.64 -1.40 -6.20
C VAL A 63 -6.98 -1.37 -7.58
N PRO A 64 -5.64 -1.25 -7.66
CA PRO A 64 -4.94 -1.38 -8.95
C PRO A 64 -5.27 -2.72 -9.60
N ASP A 65 -5.39 -2.73 -10.93
CA ASP A 65 -5.73 -3.91 -11.75
C ASP A 65 -7.15 -4.48 -11.55
N SER A 66 -8.00 -3.83 -10.73
CA SER A 66 -9.43 -4.15 -10.60
C SER A 66 -10.29 -3.10 -11.30
N GLU A 67 -11.28 -3.54 -12.09
CA GLU A 67 -12.33 -2.66 -12.61
C GLU A 67 -13.45 -2.39 -11.60
N GLU A 68 -13.55 -3.24 -10.56
CA GLU A 68 -14.55 -3.08 -9.52
C GLU A 68 -14.14 -2.03 -8.49
N GLU A 69 -15.06 -1.10 -8.23
CA GLU A 69 -15.03 -0.20 -7.08
C GLU A 69 -15.96 -0.73 -6.00
N PHE A 70 -15.53 -0.62 -4.74
CA PHE A 70 -16.37 -0.95 -3.59
C PHE A 70 -16.27 0.12 -2.52
N LEU A 71 -17.26 0.12 -1.62
CA LEU A 71 -17.39 1.08 -0.56
C LEU A 71 -17.11 0.39 0.78
N LEU A 72 -16.33 1.05 1.62
CA LEU A 72 -16.05 0.63 2.99
C LEU A 72 -16.52 1.70 3.96
N HIS A 73 -17.03 1.25 5.10
CA HIS A 73 -17.34 2.14 6.20
C HIS A 73 -16.03 2.60 6.89
N PRO A 74 -15.83 3.91 7.14
CA PRO A 74 -14.61 4.42 7.76
C PRO A 74 -14.25 3.73 9.08
N ALA A 75 -15.24 3.55 9.96
CA ALA A 75 -15.03 2.85 11.24
C ALA A 75 -14.55 1.40 11.05
N THR A 76 -15.02 0.70 10.02
CA THR A 76 -14.56 -0.67 9.71
C THR A 76 -13.10 -0.67 9.30
N VAL A 77 -12.66 0.31 8.49
CA VAL A 77 -11.25 0.45 8.09
C VAL A 77 -10.38 0.76 9.31
N ARG A 78 -10.80 1.73 10.15
CA ARG A 78 -10.06 2.14 11.36
C ARG A 78 -9.92 1.03 12.39
N ARG A 79 -10.98 0.23 12.61
CA ARG A 79 -10.97 -0.92 13.54
C ARG A 79 -10.06 -2.06 13.07
N ASN A 80 -9.84 -2.15 11.76
CA ASN A 80 -8.92 -3.11 11.17
C ASN A 80 -7.47 -2.60 11.10
N ASP A 81 -7.10 -1.57 11.86
CA ASP A 81 -5.71 -1.14 11.94
C ASP A 81 -4.80 -2.25 12.50
N ARG A 82 -3.74 -2.55 11.74
CA ARG A 82 -2.70 -3.53 12.08
C ARG A 82 -1.35 -2.88 12.38
N SER A 83 -1.31 -1.56 12.57
CA SER A 83 -0.08 -0.86 12.92
C SER A 83 0.53 -1.39 14.22
N ALA A 84 1.84 -1.22 14.39
CA ALA A 84 2.60 -1.61 15.59
C ALA A 84 2.09 -0.98 16.90
N GLN A 85 1.33 0.12 16.81
CA GLN A 85 0.66 0.72 17.98
C GLN A 85 -0.65 0.01 18.32
N SER A 86 -1.26 -0.65 17.34
CA SER A 86 -2.54 -1.35 17.45
C SER A 86 -2.39 -2.86 17.66
N VAL A 87 -1.21 -3.44 17.39
CA VAL A 87 -0.88 -4.84 17.62
C VAL A 87 0.46 -4.92 18.34
N ASP A 88 0.53 -5.69 19.42
CA ASP A 88 1.80 -5.99 20.07
C ASP A 88 2.65 -6.88 19.14
N GLU A 89 3.79 -6.36 18.65
CA GLU A 89 4.62 -7.06 17.67
C GLU A 89 5.25 -8.36 18.19
N TRP A 90 5.27 -8.58 19.52
CA TRP A 90 5.87 -9.76 20.13
C TRP A 90 4.82 -10.81 20.56
N THR A 91 3.58 -10.39 20.83
CA THR A 91 2.49 -11.31 21.22
C THR A 91 1.39 -11.48 20.17
N GLY A 92 1.29 -10.56 19.21
CA GLY A 92 0.22 -10.53 18.20
C GLY A 92 -1.14 -10.08 18.72
N GLU A 93 -1.24 -9.66 19.99
CA GLU A 93 -2.50 -9.21 20.58
C GLU A 93 -2.87 -7.80 20.10
N GLN A 94 -4.11 -7.66 19.63
CA GLN A 94 -4.67 -6.39 19.19
C GLN A 94 -4.95 -5.51 20.42
N LYS A 95 -4.20 -4.42 20.56
CA LYS A 95 -4.35 -3.43 21.64
C LYS A 95 -5.56 -2.52 21.43
N LEU A 96 -6.09 -2.44 20.22
CA LEU A 96 -7.26 -1.63 19.90
C LEU A 96 -8.53 -2.27 20.48
N GLN A 97 -9.18 -1.63 21.45
CA GLN A 97 -10.50 -2.05 21.91
C GLN A 97 -11.56 -1.55 20.93
N TYR A 98 -12.56 -2.40 20.64
CA TYR A 98 -13.65 -2.09 19.70
C TYR A 98 -14.42 -0.80 20.06
N THR A 99 -14.45 -0.44 21.33
CA THR A 99 -15.11 0.75 21.89
C THR A 99 -14.39 2.07 21.64
N ASP A 100 -13.14 2.04 21.18
CA ASP A 100 -12.31 3.24 21.06
C ASP A 100 -12.51 3.98 19.73
N VAL A 101 -13.20 3.35 18.77
CA VAL A 101 -13.42 3.92 17.42
C VAL A 101 -14.87 4.38 17.27
N PRO A 102 -15.11 5.70 17.16
CA PRO A 102 -16.43 6.25 16.88
C PRO A 102 -16.99 5.73 15.56
N GLU A 103 -18.30 5.46 15.51
CA GLU A 103 -18.95 5.04 14.25
C GLU A 103 -18.99 6.16 13.22
N ASP A 104 -18.96 7.41 13.65
CA ASP A 104 -18.95 8.60 12.81
C ASP A 104 -17.54 9.11 12.49
N ILE A 105 -16.49 8.31 12.75
CA ILE A 105 -15.12 8.71 12.45
C ILE A 105 -14.95 8.95 10.94
N GLU A 106 -14.35 10.09 10.58
CA GLU A 106 -14.10 10.46 9.19
C GLU A 106 -12.58 10.62 8.98
N PRO A 107 -12.00 10.09 7.90
CA PRO A 107 -10.58 10.27 7.63
C PRO A 107 -10.28 11.74 7.29
N GLU A 108 -9.20 12.28 7.86
CA GLU A 108 -8.74 13.64 7.56
C GLU A 108 -8.07 13.69 6.18
N GLU A 109 -7.27 12.66 5.88
CA GLU A 109 -6.51 12.57 4.65
C GLU A 109 -6.32 11.12 4.22
N ILE A 110 -6.39 10.86 2.91
CA ILE A 110 -6.04 9.57 2.31
C ILE A 110 -5.00 9.82 1.23
N ARG A 111 -3.83 9.18 1.35
CA ARG A 111 -2.74 9.25 0.36
C ARG A 111 -2.38 7.85 -0.15
N PRO A 112 -2.27 7.64 -1.47
CA PRO A 112 -1.75 6.38 -2.00
C PRO A 112 -0.27 6.21 -1.64
N MET A 113 0.09 5.03 -1.15
CA MET A 113 1.46 4.60 -0.84
C MET A 113 1.94 3.63 -1.91
N GLY A 114 2.05 4.14 -3.14
CA GLY A 114 2.35 3.32 -4.32
C GLY A 114 1.20 2.36 -4.65
N ASN A 115 1.54 1.17 -5.16
CA ASN A 115 0.58 0.22 -5.71
C ASN A 115 0.16 -0.88 -4.73
N TYR A 116 0.56 -0.80 -3.46
CA TYR A 116 0.28 -1.86 -2.48
C TYR A 116 -0.62 -1.42 -1.32
N ALA A 117 -0.65 -0.13 -0.98
CA ALA A 117 -1.39 0.37 0.18
C ALA A 117 -1.80 1.85 0.05
N VAL A 118 -2.63 2.28 0.99
CA VAL A 118 -2.93 3.69 1.25
C VAL A 118 -2.56 4.05 2.68
N SER A 119 -2.13 5.28 2.88
CA SER A 119 -2.01 5.91 4.19
C SER A 119 -3.27 6.71 4.45
N ILE A 120 -3.89 6.50 5.61
CA ILE A 120 -5.09 7.19 6.07
C ILE A 120 -4.76 7.89 7.38
N THR A 121 -4.92 9.20 7.42
CA THR A 121 -4.80 10.00 8.65
C THR A 121 -6.16 10.15 9.28
N TRP A 122 -6.25 9.85 10.57
CA TRP A 122 -7.47 9.86 11.36
C TRP A 122 -7.45 10.98 12.42
N PRO A 123 -8.62 11.52 12.80
CA PRO A 123 -8.72 12.64 13.73
C PRO A 123 -8.33 12.27 15.18
N ASP A 124 -8.19 10.99 15.49
CA ASP A 124 -7.67 10.47 16.75
C ASP A 124 -6.12 10.56 16.84
N GLY A 125 -5.47 11.13 15.83
CA GLY A 125 -4.02 11.31 15.76
C GLY A 125 -3.26 10.12 15.20
N PHE A 126 -3.96 9.06 14.75
CA PHE A 126 -3.32 7.90 14.15
C PHE A 126 -3.17 8.04 12.63
N SER A 127 -2.06 7.51 12.10
CA SER A 127 -1.87 7.30 10.67
C SER A 127 -1.81 5.80 10.39
N GLN A 128 -2.85 5.29 9.74
CA GLN A 128 -2.99 3.88 9.41
C GLN A 128 -2.46 3.64 7.99
N ILE A 129 -1.64 2.60 7.83
CA ILE A 129 -1.30 2.06 6.50
C ILE A 129 -2.24 0.88 6.26
N ALA A 130 -3.11 0.99 5.25
CA ALA A 130 -4.05 -0.04 4.85
C ALA A 130 -3.65 -0.63 3.48
N PRO A 131 -3.13 -1.87 3.47
CA PRO A 131 -2.87 -2.61 2.23
C PRO A 131 -4.14 -2.89 1.43
N TYR A 132 -4.05 -2.88 0.10
CA TYR A 132 -5.23 -3.05 -0.77
C TYR A 132 -5.88 -4.43 -0.64
N ASP A 133 -5.05 -5.46 -0.53
CA ASP A 133 -5.42 -6.84 -0.21
C ASP A 133 -6.16 -6.93 1.13
N GLN A 134 -5.76 -6.14 2.14
CA GLN A 134 -6.52 -6.06 3.39
C GLN A 134 -7.90 -5.43 3.16
N LEU A 135 -7.97 -4.28 2.46
CA LEU A 135 -9.23 -3.58 2.17
C LEU A 135 -10.23 -4.48 1.41
N GLN A 136 -9.74 -5.35 0.53
CA GLN A 136 -10.58 -6.30 -0.22
C GLN A 136 -11.26 -7.37 0.64
N THR A 137 -10.67 -7.70 1.78
CA THR A 137 -11.22 -8.72 2.71
C THR A 137 -12.25 -8.15 3.70
N MET A 138 -12.37 -6.82 3.78
CA MET A 138 -13.28 -6.16 4.71
C MET A 138 -14.74 -6.26 4.25
N GLU A 139 -15.66 -6.16 5.21
CA GLU A 139 -17.09 -6.11 4.92
C GLU A 139 -17.43 -4.86 4.09
N ARG A 140 -18.09 -5.09 2.95
CA ARG A 140 -18.45 -4.04 1.99
C ARG A 140 -19.74 -3.36 2.43
N LEU A 141 -19.78 -2.04 2.28
CA LEU A 141 -21.00 -1.25 2.45
C LEU A 141 -21.88 -1.43 1.20
N VAL A 142 -22.92 -2.27 1.32
CA VAL A 142 -23.83 -2.64 0.22
C VAL A 142 -25.03 -1.69 0.05
N ASP A 143 -25.40 -0.95 1.10
CA ASP A 143 -26.55 -0.03 1.10
C ASP A 143 -26.08 1.43 1.22
N VAL A 144 -25.80 2.05 0.08
CA VAL A 144 -25.60 3.51 0.02
C VAL A 144 -26.77 4.14 -0.72
N PRO A 145 -27.51 5.07 -0.09
CA PRO A 145 -28.54 5.84 -0.79
C PRO A 145 -27.92 6.55 -1.98
N ARG A 146 -28.37 6.24 -3.20
CA ARG A 146 -27.91 6.94 -4.41
C ARG A 146 -28.26 8.42 -4.27
N PRO A 147 -27.31 9.37 -4.44
CA PRO A 147 -27.65 10.78 -4.47
C PRO A 147 -28.61 11.03 -5.64
N ILE A 148 -29.73 11.66 -5.35
CA ILE A 148 -30.73 12.05 -6.35
C ILE A 148 -30.05 13.08 -7.27
N PRO A 149 -30.03 12.89 -8.60
CA PRO A 149 -29.45 13.87 -9.50
C PRO A 149 -30.20 15.20 -9.33
N ALA A 150 -29.45 16.26 -9.03
CA ALA A 150 -29.99 17.61 -8.96
C ALA A 150 -30.60 17.96 -10.33
N LYS A 151 -31.91 18.26 -10.35
CA LYS A 151 -32.57 18.80 -11.53
C LYS A 151 -31.97 20.17 -11.85
N ALA A 152 -31.48 20.32 -13.08
CA ALA A 152 -31.12 21.60 -13.69
C ALA A 152 -32.36 22.50 -13.86
#